data_AF-A0A8X7C1H6-F1
#
_entry.id   AF-A0A8X7C1H6-F1
#
_cell.length_a   1.000
_cell.length_b   1.000
_cell.length_c   1.000
_cell.angle_alpha   90.00
_cell.angle_beta   90.00
_cell.angle_gamma   90.00
#
_symmetry.space_group_name_H-M   'P 1'
#
loop_
_entity.id
_entity.type
_entity.pdbx_description
1 polymer ?
#
loop_
_entity_poly.entity_id
_entity_poly.type
_entity_poly.pdbx_seq_one_letter_code
_entity_poly.pdbx_strand_id
1 'polypeptide(L)'
;MFKNYAHIRNILLQRFKLTADRFRVLFCRHQKQDHSTWKDFFFELRTLLEGWLSELEIESFETLKDLIITDQIKKKVSTRLQESFPRHVGKSE
;
A
#
# COMPACT_ATOMS: atom_id res chain seq x y z
N MET A 1 -9.65 -25.13 20.10
CA MET A 1 -8.43 -24.33 20.35
C MET A 1 -8.03 -23.43 19.16
N PHE A 2 -8.96 -22.85 18.38
CA PHE A 2 -8.64 -21.90 17.28
C PHE A 2 -9.58 -20.68 17.22
N LYS A 3 -10.27 -20.33 18.32
CA LYS A 3 -11.17 -19.16 18.36
C LYS A 3 -10.46 -17.81 18.48
N ASN A 4 -9.14 -17.80 18.67
CA ASN A 4 -8.43 -16.56 18.98
C ASN A 4 -7.72 -15.93 17.78
N TYR A 5 -7.22 -16.69 16.80
CA TYR A 5 -6.46 -16.07 15.71
C TYR A 5 -7.33 -15.22 14.78
N ALA A 6 -8.45 -15.78 14.28
CA ALA A 6 -9.37 -15.04 13.41
C ALA A 6 -10.00 -13.83 14.14
N HIS A 7 -10.31 -14.00 15.43
CA HIS A 7 -10.88 -12.92 16.24
C HIS A 7 -9.87 -11.80 16.52
N ILE A 8 -8.64 -12.14 16.93
CA ILE A 8 -7.54 -11.18 17.13
C ILE A 8 -7.20 -10.49 15.81
N ARG A 9 -7.14 -11.24 14.69
CA ARG A 9 -6.93 -10.69 13.35
C ARG A 9 -7.99 -9.65 13.01
N ASN A 10 -9.27 -9.94 13.18
CA ASN A 10 -10.35 -8.98 12.93
C ASN A 10 -10.27 -7.75 13.85
N ILE A 11 -10.00 -7.91 15.14
CA ILE A 11 -9.86 -6.77 16.06
C ILE A 11 -8.67 -5.88 15.65
N LEU A 12 -7.54 -6.46 15.27
CA LEU A 12 -6.38 -5.71 14.81
C LEU A 12 -6.69 -4.99 13.49
N LEU A 13 -7.31 -5.65 12.52
CA LEU A 13 -7.71 -5.02 11.25
C LEU A 13 -8.67 -3.84 11.46
N GLN A 14 -9.68 -4.01 12.33
CA GLN A 14 -10.63 -2.97 12.71
C GLN A 14 -9.94 -1.81 13.45
N ARG A 15 -9.12 -2.11 14.46
CA ARG A 15 -8.45 -1.11 15.31
C ARG A 15 -7.40 -0.31 14.55
N PHE A 16 -6.73 -0.92 13.58
CA PHE A 16 -5.74 -0.26 12.74
C PHE A 16 -6.35 0.33 11.46
N LYS A 17 -7.65 0.13 11.18
CA LYS A 17 -8.27 0.51 9.89
C LYS A 17 -7.35 0.14 8.72
N LEU A 18 -6.81 -1.07 8.76
CA LEU A 18 -5.89 -1.59 7.73
C LEU A 18 -6.72 -1.90 6.48
N THR A 19 -7.25 -0.85 5.87
CA THR A 19 -7.94 -0.94 4.59
C THR A 19 -6.92 -1.22 3.50
N ALA A 20 -7.42 -1.70 2.36
CA ALA A 20 -6.62 -1.85 1.15
C ALA A 20 -5.75 -0.60 0.84
N ASP A 21 -6.29 0.60 1.04
CA ASP A 21 -5.53 1.84 0.84
C ASP A 21 -4.35 2.02 1.80
N ARG A 22 -4.47 1.54 3.04
CA ARG A 22 -3.36 1.62 4.00
C ARG A 22 -2.24 0.66 3.61
N PHE A 23 -2.57 -0.57 3.22
CA PHE A 23 -1.57 -1.51 2.68
C PHE A 23 -0.91 -0.96 1.42
N ARG A 24 -1.68 -0.37 0.50
CA ARG A 24 -1.16 0.30 -0.70
C ARG A 24 -0.13 1.38 -0.36
N VAL A 25 -0.46 2.27 0.58
CA VAL A 25 0.45 3.35 1.00
C VAL A 25 1.70 2.81 1.67
N LEU A 26 1.56 1.82 2.56
CA LEU A 26 2.70 1.16 3.20
C LEU A 26 3.60 0.51 2.16
N PHE A 27 3.05 -0.29 1.25
CA PHE A 27 3.79 -0.95 0.18
C PHE A 27 4.52 0.05 -0.73
N CYS A 28 3.85 1.12 -1.17
CA CYS A 28 4.44 2.10 -2.09
C CYS A 28 5.53 2.96 -1.45
N ARG A 29 5.46 3.20 -0.14
CA ARG A 29 6.40 4.07 0.59
C ARG A 29 7.45 3.28 1.37
N HIS A 30 7.36 1.96 1.39
CA HIS A 30 8.27 1.11 2.16
C HIS A 30 9.69 1.26 1.63
N GLN A 31 10.64 1.44 2.55
CA GLN A 31 12.06 1.56 2.23
C GLN A 31 12.83 0.52 3.03
N LYS A 32 13.92 0.02 2.44
CA LYS A 32 14.81 -0.91 3.13
C LYS A 32 15.42 -0.19 4.33
N GLN A 33 15.29 -0.76 5.51
CA GLN A 33 15.94 -0.23 6.70
C GLN A 33 17.45 -0.45 6.61
N ASP A 34 18.24 0.45 7.17
CA ASP A 34 19.72 0.38 7.07
C ASP A 34 20.28 -0.93 7.62
N HIS A 35 19.66 -1.45 8.68
CA HIS A 35 20.06 -2.67 9.37
C HIS A 35 19.37 -3.95 8.86
N SER A 36 18.43 -3.86 7.91
CA SER A 36 17.74 -5.05 7.37
C SER A 36 18.41 -5.57 6.10
N THR A 37 18.35 -6.90 5.91
CA THR A 37 18.83 -7.52 4.67
C THR A 37 17.84 -7.30 3.53
N TRP A 38 18.29 -7.47 2.28
CA TRP A 38 17.39 -7.48 1.12
C TRP A 38 16.32 -8.58 1.20
N LYS A 39 16.64 -9.71 1.84
CA LYS A 39 15.70 -10.81 2.06
C LYS A 39 14.59 -10.40 3.01
N ASP A 40 14.94 -9.71 4.09
CA ASP A 40 13.96 -9.20 5.06
C ASP A 40 13.04 -8.17 4.39
N PHE A 41 13.62 -7.25 3.63
CA PHE A 41 12.85 -6.24 2.90
C PHE A 41 11.91 -6.87 1.85
N PHE A 42 12.37 -7.88 1.12
CA PHE A 42 11.50 -8.62 0.20
C PHE A 42 10.34 -9.30 0.95
N PHE A 43 10.62 -9.90 2.11
CA PHE A 43 9.59 -10.56 2.92
C PHE A 43 8.55 -9.57 3.47
N GLU A 44 9.01 -8.40 3.91
CA GLU A 44 8.15 -7.30 4.35
C GLU A 44 7.25 -6.80 3.20
N LEU A 45 7.84 -6.52 2.03
CA LEU A 45 7.08 -6.10 0.84
C LEU A 45 6.05 -7.15 0.43
N ARG A 46 6.43 -8.43 0.45
CA ARG A 46 5.53 -9.54 0.13
C ARG A 46 4.35 -9.59 1.11
N THR A 47 4.60 -9.44 2.40
CA THR A 47 3.56 -9.44 3.43
C THR A 47 2.60 -8.26 3.27
N LEU A 48 3.11 -7.08 2.93
CA LEU A 48 2.28 -5.91 2.65
C LEU A 48 1.42 -6.10 1.39
N LEU A 49 1.99 -6.69 0.33
CA LEU A 49 1.25 -7.00 -0.89
C LEU A 49 0.16 -8.06 -0.64
N GLU A 50 0.49 -9.16 0.05
CA GLU A 50 -0.47 -10.21 0.39
C GLU A 50 -1.61 -9.66 1.25
N GLY A 51 -1.32 -8.80 2.23
CA GLY A 51 -2.33 -8.09 3.01
C GLY A 51 -3.21 -7.21 2.12
N TRP A 52 -2.61 -6.47 1.18
CA TRP A 52 -3.36 -5.63 0.26
C TRP A 52 -4.33 -6.42 -0.63
N LEU A 53 -3.84 -7.50 -1.25
CA LEU A 53 -4.65 -8.35 -2.12
C LEU A 53 -5.77 -9.05 -1.34
N SER A 54 -5.48 -9.49 -0.11
CA SER A 54 -6.47 -10.12 0.77
C SER A 54 -7.59 -9.18 1.17
N GLU A 55 -7.30 -7.90 1.45
CA GLU A 55 -8.34 -6.91 1.80
C GLU A 55 -9.19 -6.46 0.60
N LEU A 56 -8.66 -6.63 -0.62
CA LEU A 56 -9.39 -6.37 -1.87
C LEU A 56 -10.10 -7.60 -2.43
N GLU A 57 -9.98 -8.76 -1.77
CA GLU A 57 -10.50 -10.04 -2.25
C GLU A 57 -10.05 -10.34 -3.69
N ILE A 58 -8.78 -10.04 -4.01
CA ILE A 58 -8.20 -10.30 -5.33
C ILE A 58 -7.82 -11.78 -5.41
N GLU A 59 -8.62 -12.52 -6.17
CA GLU A 59 -8.50 -13.98 -6.30
C GLU A 59 -8.04 -14.42 -7.70
N SER A 60 -7.95 -13.50 -8.66
CA SER A 60 -7.63 -13.83 -10.05
C SER A 60 -6.55 -12.93 -10.65
N PHE A 61 -5.84 -13.46 -11.66
CA PHE A 61 -4.87 -12.67 -12.40
C PHE A 61 -5.51 -11.47 -13.14
N GLU A 62 -6.76 -11.62 -13.59
CA GLU A 62 -7.51 -10.53 -14.24
C GLU A 62 -7.76 -9.36 -13.28
N THR A 63 -8.29 -9.64 -12.09
CA THR A 63 -8.54 -8.61 -11.07
C THR A 63 -7.25 -7.97 -10.56
N LEU A 64 -6.14 -8.72 -10.54
CA LEU A 64 -4.81 -8.17 -10.27
C LEU A 64 -4.34 -7.19 -11.36
N LYS A 65 -4.55 -7.49 -12.65
CA LYS A 65 -4.21 -6.58 -13.75
C LYS A 65 -4.99 -5.27 -13.63
N ASP A 66 -6.28 -5.34 -13.34
CA ASP A 66 -7.14 -4.16 -13.16
C ASP A 66 -6.67 -3.28 -11.99
N LEU A 67 -6.24 -3.90 -10.89
CA LEU A 67 -5.64 -3.19 -9.76
C LEU A 67 -4.38 -2.43 -10.20
N ILE A 68 -3.46 -3.10 -10.90
CA ILE A 68 -2.19 -2.51 -11.35
C ILE A 68 -2.46 -1.34 -12.30
N ILE A 69 -3.36 -1.50 -13.28
CA ILE A 69 -3.74 -0.45 -14.22
C ILE A 69 -4.34 0.75 -13.47
N THR A 70 -5.26 0.48 -12.53
CA THR A 70 -5.90 1.52 -11.72
C THR A 70 -4.87 2.31 -10.90
N ASP A 71 -3.90 1.63 -10.29
CA ASP A 71 -2.84 2.30 -9.52
C ASP A 71 -1.92 3.16 -10.40
N GLN A 72 -1.59 2.68 -11.61
CA GLN A 72 -0.81 3.45 -12.58
C GLN A 72 -1.55 4.70 -13.09
N ILE A 73 -2.85 4.60 -13.35
CA ILE A 73 -3.70 5.75 -13.73
C ILE A 73 -3.69 6.78 -12.59
N LYS A 74 -3.93 6.34 -11.35
CA LYS A 74 -3.93 7.22 -10.16
C LYS A 74 -2.59 7.94 -9.99
N LYS A 75 -1.46 7.24 -10.18
CA LYS A 75 -0.11 7.84 -10.14
C LYS A 75 0.05 8.93 -11.20
N LYS A 76 -0.30 8.65 -12.46
CA LYS A 76 -0.18 9.62 -13.58
C LYS A 76 -1.09 10.84 -13.41
N VAL A 77 -2.29 10.66 -12.87
CA VAL A 77 -3.20 11.79 -12.57
C VAL A 77 -2.63 12.65 -11.44
N SER A 78 -2.12 12.03 -10.37
CA SER A 78 -1.50 12.75 -9.25
C SER A 78 -0.27 13.56 -9.69
N THR A 79 0.61 12.98 -10.51
CA THR A 79 1.79 13.68 -11.04
C THR A 79 1.39 14.87 -11.92
N ARG A 80 0.39 14.70 -12.80
CA ARG A 80 -0.11 15.81 -13.65
C ARG A 80 -0.70 16.95 -12.81
N LEU A 81 -1.45 16.63 -11.77
CA LEU A 81 -1.98 17.65 -10.86
C LEU A 81 -0.83 18.40 -10.16
N GLN A 82 0.18 17.68 -9.66
CA GLN A 82 1.37 18.33 -9.06
C GLN A 82 2.16 19.20 -10.05
N GLU A 83 2.24 18.82 -11.33
CA GLU A 83 2.86 19.63 -12.38
C GLU A 83 2.05 20.88 -12.73
N SER A 84 0.71 20.79 -12.63
CA SER A 84 -0.19 21.92 -12.90
C SER A 84 -0.24 22.96 -11.77
N PHE A 85 0.21 22.62 -10.55
CA PHE A 85 0.45 23.60 -9.49
C PHE A 85 1.84 24.23 -9.69
N PRO A 86 1.94 25.53 -10.02
CA PRO A 86 3.25 26.16 -10.17
C PRO A 86 4.01 26.11 -8.84
N ARG A 87 5.23 25.55 -8.86
CA ARG A 87 6.17 25.45 -7.72
C ARG A 87 6.67 26.80 -7.18
N HIS A 88 6.07 27.92 -7.57
CA HIS A 88 6.44 29.25 -7.14
C HIS A 88 5.39 29.84 -6.18
N VAL A 89 5.33 29.31 -4.96
CA VAL A 89 4.88 30.07 -3.80
C VAL A 89 5.89 29.81 -2.69
N GLY A 90 6.93 30.64 -2.63
CA GLY A 90 8.02 30.47 -1.66
C GLY A 90 9.32 31.16 -2.02
N LYS A 91 9.27 32.38 -2.59
CA LYS A 91 10.33 33.37 -2.45
C LYS A 91 9.67 34.75 -2.41
N SER A 92 9.37 35.20 -1.21
CA SER A 92 9.10 36.60 -0.91
C SER A 92 9.77 36.88 0.43
N GLU A 93 10.89 37.60 0.28
CA GLU A 93 11.55 38.55 1.20
C GLU A 93 11.87 38.12 2.65
#